data_AF-A0A7V2SYA3-F1
#
_entry.id   AF-A0A7V2SYA3-F1
#
_cell.length_a   1.000
_cell.length_b   1.000
_cell.length_c   1.000
_cell.angle_alpha   90.00
_cell.angle_beta   90.00
_cell.angle_gamma   90.00
#
_symmetry.space_group_name_H-M   'P 1'
#
loop_
_entity.id
_entity.type
_entity.pdbx_description
1 polymer ?
#
loop_
_entity_poly.entity_id
_entity_poly.type
_entity_poly.pdbx_seq_one_letter_code
_entity_poly.pdbx_strand_id
1 'polypeptide(L)'
;MPDIKTLHRQLVIISGTPSHCFQMAKDFTKNTNALWLSNTKTEAQKALAMSKATTVLGQEYQTVVFNAHNDSNTKIAFDANALGAVTGTIIGGGYLILL
;
A
#
# COMPACT_ATOMS: atom_id res chain seq x y z
N MET A 1 16.51 -20.93 -24.67
CA MET A 1 15.71 -19.69 -24.55
C MET A 1 16.16 -18.99 -23.28
N PRO A 2 16.56 -17.72 -23.31
CA PRO A 2 16.88 -17.00 -22.08
C PRO A 2 15.59 -16.85 -21.27
N ASP A 3 15.70 -17.07 -19.96
CA ASP A 3 14.63 -16.94 -18.99
C ASP A 3 14.12 -15.48 -19.00
N ILE A 4 12.90 -15.25 -19.51
CA ILE A 4 12.26 -13.94 -19.45
C ILE A 4 11.98 -13.70 -17.96
N LYS A 5 12.78 -12.84 -17.33
CA LYS A 5 12.60 -12.44 -15.94
C LYS A 5 11.17 -11.92 -15.77
N THR A 6 10.28 -12.73 -15.23
CA THR A 6 8.88 -12.36 -15.09
C THR A 6 8.77 -11.31 -13.98
N LEU A 7 8.35 -10.10 -14.35
CA LEU A 7 8.18 -8.98 -13.43
C LEU A 7 6.84 -9.10 -12.70
N HIS A 8 6.69 -10.15 -11.90
CA HIS A 8 5.48 -10.37 -11.10
C HIS A 8 5.34 -9.29 -10.02
N ARG A 9 4.10 -8.83 -9.82
CA ARG A 9 3.72 -8.02 -8.67
C ARG A 9 3.65 -8.92 -7.44
N GLN A 10 4.13 -8.43 -6.31
CA GLN A 10 4.22 -9.22 -5.09
C GLN A 10 3.40 -8.61 -3.96
N LEU A 11 2.71 -9.45 -3.19
CA LEU A 11 2.06 -9.06 -1.94
C LEU A 11 3.02 -9.36 -0.78
N VAL A 12 3.27 -8.36 0.05
CA VAL A 12 4.01 -8.47 1.30
C VAL A 12 3.05 -8.14 2.43
N ILE A 13 2.91 -9.04 3.39
CA ILE A 13 2.06 -8.83 4.57
C ILE A 13 2.99 -8.60 5.76
N ILE A 14 2.81 -7.47 6.43
CA ILE A 14 3.54 -7.14 7.64
C ILE A 14 2.55 -7.16 8.80
N SER A 15 2.68 -8.14 9.69
CA SER A 15 1.77 -8.33 10.82
C SER A 15 2.49 -8.13 12.15
N GLY A 16 1.87 -7.39 13.07
CA GLY A 16 2.44 -7.02 14.34
C GLY A 16 1.72 -5.84 14.97
N THR A 17 2.43 -5.09 15.82
CA THR A 17 1.89 -3.84 16.36
C THR A 17 1.85 -2.76 15.27
N PRO A 18 0.83 -1.87 15.27
CA PRO A 18 0.70 -0.86 14.21
C PRO A 18 1.94 0.00 14.01
N SER A 19 2.61 0.40 15.10
CA SER A 19 3.85 1.20 15.04
C SER A 19 5.00 0.44 14.40
N HIS A 20 5.16 -0.85 14.69
CA HIS A 20 6.21 -1.67 14.12
C HIS A 20 5.96 -1.95 12.64
N CYS A 21 4.73 -2.31 12.28
CA CYS A 21 4.35 -2.53 10.87
C CYS A 21 4.60 -1.29 10.03
N PHE A 22 4.19 -0.13 10.55
CA PHE A 22 4.35 1.16 9.89
C PHE A 22 5.82 1.56 9.73
N GLN A 23 6.66 1.33 10.74
CA GLN A 23 8.10 1.58 10.65
C GLN A 23 8.77 0.70 9.60
N MET A 24 8.47 -0.60 9.57
CA MET A 24 9.04 -1.50 8.55
C MET A 24 8.58 -1.12 7.13
N ALA A 25 7.32 -0.72 6.95
CA ALA A 25 6.81 -0.24 5.66
C ALA A 25 7.47 1.07 5.22
N LYS A 26 7.73 1.99 6.17
CA LYS A 26 8.51 3.22 5.92
C LYS A 26 9.92 2.89 5.43
N ASP A 27 10.60 1.96 6.09
CA ASP A 27 11.95 1.56 5.71
C ASP A 27 11.97 0.87 4.34
N PHE A 28 10.97 0.03 4.05
CA PHE A 28 10.82 -0.63 2.75
C PHE A 28 10.61 0.35 1.59
N THR A 29 9.84 1.42 1.82
CA THR A 29 9.44 2.39 0.79
C THR A 29 10.36 3.60 0.66
N LYS A 30 11.41 3.70 1.47
CA LYS A 30 12.25 4.92 1.62
C LYS A 30 12.77 5.50 0.29
N ASN A 31 13.03 4.66 -0.70
CA ASN A 31 13.57 5.04 -2.01
C ASN A 31 12.67 4.61 -3.18
N THR A 32 11.39 4.34 -2.93
CA THR A 32 10.45 3.93 -3.98
C THR A 32 9.40 5.00 -4.23
N ASN A 33 8.85 5.02 -5.44
CA ASN A 33 7.62 5.79 -5.69
C ASN A 33 6.45 5.06 -5.03
N ALA A 34 6.20 5.38 -3.76
CA ALA A 34 5.23 4.70 -2.91
C ALA A 34 3.95 5.50 -2.72
N LEU A 35 2.81 4.87 -2.99
CA LEU A 35 1.49 5.34 -2.59
C LEU A 35 1.14 4.77 -1.21
N TRP A 36 0.69 5.61 -0.30
CA TRP A 36 0.23 5.17 1.02
C TRP A 36 -1.27 5.38 1.14
N LEU A 37 -2.03 4.34 1.49
CA LEU A 37 -3.45 4.41 1.78
C LEU A 37 -3.71 4.11 3.25
N SER A 38 -4.46 4.99 3.90
CA SER A 38 -4.86 4.80 5.29
C SER A 38 -6.09 5.64 5.62
N ASN A 39 -7.01 5.06 6.38
CA ASN A 39 -8.14 5.77 6.98
C ASN A 39 -7.85 6.25 8.41
N THR A 40 -6.77 5.79 9.01
CA THR A 40 -6.35 6.17 10.36
C THR A 40 -5.43 7.40 10.29
N LYS A 41 -5.41 8.20 11.36
CA LYS A 41 -4.43 9.30 11.49
C LYS A 41 -3.05 8.68 11.68
N THR A 42 -2.39 8.36 10.57
CA THR A 42 -1.04 7.82 10.56
C THR A 42 -0.01 8.94 10.57
N GLU A 43 1.20 8.61 11.04
CA GLU A 43 2.36 9.50 11.00
C GLU A 43 2.88 9.76 9.57
N ALA A 44 2.30 9.12 8.55
CA ALA A 44 2.61 9.38 7.16
C ALA A 44 1.92 10.69 6.76
N GLN A 45 2.69 11.78 6.73
CA GLN A 45 2.22 13.12 6.34
C GLN A 45 1.52 13.21 4.97
N LYS A 46 1.53 12.14 4.14
CA LYS A 46 0.92 12.09 2.81
C LYS A 46 0.10 10.81 2.53
N ALA A 47 -0.45 10.16 3.56
CA ALA A 47 -1.36 9.04 3.31
C ALA A 47 -2.67 9.52 2.66
N LEU A 48 -3.09 8.84 1.59
CA LEU A 48 -4.35 9.05 0.92
C LEU A 48 -5.46 8.28 1.66
N ALA A 49 -6.59 8.92 1.91
CA ALA A 49 -7.76 8.21 2.43
C ALA A 49 -8.22 7.13 1.44
N MET A 50 -8.66 5.97 1.94
CA MET A 50 -9.09 4.86 1.06
C MET A 50 -10.27 5.26 0.18
N SER A 51 -11.14 6.14 0.67
CA SER A 51 -12.26 6.72 -0.10
C SER A 51 -11.82 7.52 -1.33
N LYS A 52 -10.53 7.88 -1.43
CA LYS A 52 -9.94 8.57 -2.58
C LYS A 52 -9.07 7.65 -3.44
N ALA A 53 -9.06 6.35 -3.21
CA ALA A 53 -8.24 5.39 -3.96
C ALA A 53 -8.47 5.46 -5.49
N THR A 54 -9.68 5.81 -5.94
CA THR A 54 -9.98 5.95 -7.37
C THR A 54 -9.34 7.17 -8.03
N THR A 55 -8.91 8.18 -7.26
CA THR A 55 -8.30 9.41 -7.81
C THR A 55 -6.90 9.19 -8.35
N VAL A 56 -6.27 8.05 -8.04
CA VAL A 56 -4.93 7.69 -8.51
C VAL A 56 -4.96 6.68 -9.66
N LEU A 57 -6.14 6.31 -10.17
CA LEU A 57 -6.26 5.46 -11.34
C LEU A 57 -5.58 6.12 -12.56
N GLY A 58 -4.88 5.31 -13.35
CA GLY A 58 -4.07 5.79 -14.48
C GLY A 58 -2.68 6.32 -14.08
N GLN A 59 -2.35 6.35 -12.79
CA GLN A 59 -1.01 6.61 -12.31
C GLN A 59 -0.27 5.30 -12.03
N GLU A 60 1.06 5.36 -11.97
CA GLU A 60 1.92 4.21 -11.76
C GLU A 60 2.77 4.36 -10.51
N TYR A 61 2.82 3.30 -9.70
CA TYR A 61 3.57 3.23 -8.46
C TYR A 61 4.44 1.98 -8.41
N GLN A 62 5.62 2.11 -7.80
CA GLN A 62 6.50 0.96 -7.52
C GLN A 62 6.02 0.19 -6.30
N THR A 63 5.44 0.90 -5.33
CA THR A 63 4.94 0.32 -4.09
C THR A 63 3.62 0.94 -3.71
N VAL A 64 2.68 0.13 -3.25
CA VAL A 64 1.47 0.59 -2.59
C VAL A 64 1.48 0.04 -1.18
N VAL A 65 1.40 0.91 -0.18
CA VAL A 65 1.19 0.54 1.22
C VAL A 65 -0.29 0.71 1.53
N PHE A 66 -0.94 -0.36 1.91
CA PHE A 66 -2.35 -0.39 2.30
C PHE A 66 -2.43 -0.67 3.80
N ASN A 67 -2.76 0.35 4.58
CA ASN A 67 -2.87 0.22 6.03
C ASN A 67 -4.27 -0.25 6.43
N ALA A 68 -4.38 -1.52 6.78
CA ALA A 68 -5.61 -2.16 7.25
C ALA A 68 -5.72 -2.25 8.78
N HIS A 69 -4.88 -1.54 9.54
CA HIS A 69 -5.07 -1.42 10.98
C HIS A 69 -6.30 -0.55 11.32
N ASN A 70 -7.02 -0.95 12.36
CA ASN A 70 -8.08 -0.14 12.97
C ASN A 70 -7.49 0.85 13.97
N ASP A 71 -8.08 2.04 14.06
CA ASP A 71 -7.99 2.91 15.23
C ASP A 71 -9.36 3.05 15.89
N SER A 72 -9.41 3.61 17.10
CA SER A 72 -10.64 3.76 17.89
C SER A 72 -11.72 4.62 17.23
N ASN A 73 -11.39 5.38 16.17
CA ASN A 73 -12.28 6.29 15.46
C ASN A 73 -12.63 5.81 14.05
N THR A 74 -12.06 4.70 13.58
CA THR A 74 -12.21 4.19 12.21
C THR A 74 -13.11 2.97 12.19
N LYS A 75 -14.24 3.09 11.46
CA LYS A 75 -15.25 2.02 11.36
C LYS A 75 -14.88 0.93 10.35
N ILE A 76 -14.00 1.24 9.39
CA ILE A 76 -13.57 0.32 8.32
C ILE A 76 -12.05 0.38 8.19
N ALA A 77 -11.38 -0.65 8.72
CA ALA A 77 -9.94 -0.89 8.56
C ALA A 77 -9.57 -1.19 7.11
N PHE A 78 -10.38 -2.03 6.45
CA PHE A 78 -10.05 -2.61 5.16
C PHE A 78 -11.18 -2.34 4.17
N ASP A 79 -10.86 -1.59 3.12
CA ASP A 79 -11.76 -1.31 2.00
C ASP A 79 -11.32 -2.13 0.78
N ALA A 80 -12.06 -3.19 0.47
CA ALA A 80 -11.76 -4.09 -0.65
C ALA A 80 -11.83 -3.39 -2.01
N ASN A 81 -12.71 -2.39 -2.17
CA ASN A 81 -12.83 -1.63 -3.41
C ASN A 81 -11.62 -0.72 -3.60
N ALA A 82 -11.18 -0.06 -2.52
CA ALA A 82 -9.95 0.74 -2.52
C ALA A 82 -8.73 -0.12 -2.86
N LEU A 83 -8.63 -1.32 -2.28
CA LEU A 83 -7.55 -2.27 -2.58
C LEU A 83 -7.57 -2.66 -4.07
N GLY A 84 -8.73 -3.03 -4.60
CA GLY A 84 -8.90 -3.36 -6.02
C GLY A 84 -8.43 -2.22 -6.93
N ALA A 85 -8.83 -0.99 -6.63
CA ALA A 85 -8.44 0.18 -7.42
C ALA A 85 -6.91 0.38 -7.47
N VAL A 86 -6.22 0.26 -6.33
CA VAL A 86 -4.78 0.56 -6.25
C VAL A 86 -3.88 -0.60 -6.66
N THR A 87 -4.36 -1.85 -6.60
CA THR A 87 -3.56 -2.99 -7.10
C THR A 87 -3.26 -2.89 -8.60
N GLY A 88 -4.13 -2.21 -9.36
CA GLY A 88 -3.97 -1.93 -10.78
C GLY A 88 -2.94 -0.85 -11.10
N THR A 89 -2.53 -0.04 -10.12
CA THR A 89 -1.56 1.04 -10.30
C THR A 89 -0.11 0.59 -10.04
N ILE A 90 0.09 -0.65 -9.59
CA ILE A 90 1.41 -1.22 -9.30
C ILE A 90 2.06 -1.71 -10.59
N ILE A 91 3.27 -1.23 -10.89
CA ILE A 91 4.03 -1.67 -12.06
C ILE A 91 4.55 -3.11 -11.92
N GLY A 92 5.00 -3.72 -13.02
CA GLY A 92 5.65 -5.03 -13.00
C GLY A 92 6.89 -5.04 -12.09
N GLY A 93 7.01 -6.06 -11.23
CA GLY A 93 8.08 -6.16 -10.22
C GLY A 93 7.84 -5.30 -8.98
N GLY A 94 6.72 -4.58 -8.90
CA GLY A 94 6.34 -3.77 -7.75
C GLY A 94 5.67 -4.55 -6.61
N TYR A 95 5.43 -3.82 -5.52
CA TYR A 95 4.95 -4.40 -4.26
C TYR A 95 3.62 -3.80 -3.81
N LEU A 96 2.72 -4.65 -3.34
CA LEU A 96 1.63 -4.29 -2.44
C LEU A 96 2.06 -4.68 -1.02
N ILE A 97 2.14 -3.73 -0.12
CA ILE A 97 2.43 -3.96 1.30
C ILE A 97 1.13 -3.78 2.08
N LEU A 98 0.67 -4.85 2.72
CA LEU A 98 -0.50 -4.85 3.59
C LEU A 98 -0.03 -4.78 5.05
N LEU A 99 -0.50 -3.76 5.78
CA LEU A 99 -0.26 -3.57 7.23
C LEU A 99 -1.52 -3.91 8.02
#